data_AF-A0A817VVH0-F1
#
_entry.id   AF-A0A817VVH0-F1
#
_cell.length_a   1.000
_cell.length_b   1.000
_cell.length_c   1.000
_cell.angle_alpha   90.00
_cell.angle_beta   90.00
_cell.angle_gamma   90.00
#
_symmetry.space_group_name_H-M   'P 1'
#
loop_
_entity.id
_entity.type
_entity.pdbx_description
1 polymer ?
#
loop_
_entity_poly.entity_id
_entity_poly.type
_entity_poly.pdbx_seq_one_letter_code
_entity_poly.pdbx_strand_id
1 'polypeptide(L)'
;MKYIIALLLVIQCIGFVSTYQCYSCNSVSTLACGDPFNANSIPSTEIVEVGPNEVCEKSSVAGLVTRNVATTITCIAGVNGCKKASPLGIDVVTCCCNSNLCNGVPATQQKTLLFTILCAITMLVYHWF
;
A
#
# COMPACT_ATOMS: atom_id res chain seq x y z
N MET A 1 -13.54 34.82 13.89
CA MET A 1 -14.06 33.43 13.86
C MET A 1 -13.71 32.68 12.58
N LYS A 2 -13.82 33.27 11.38
CA LYS A 2 -13.44 32.64 10.09
C LYS A 2 -12.01 32.05 10.07
N TYR A 3 -11.04 32.77 10.61
CA TYR A 3 -9.65 32.30 10.70
C TYR A 3 -9.42 31.15 11.69
N ILE A 4 -10.23 31.05 12.75
CA ILE A 4 -10.15 29.96 13.73
C ILE A 4 -10.70 28.67 13.11
N ILE A 5 -11.79 28.76 12.34
CA ILE A 5 -12.36 27.61 11.62
C ILE A 5 -11.41 27.12 10.52
N ALA A 6 -10.80 28.04 9.75
CA ALA A 6 -9.78 27.69 8.75
C ALA A 6 -8.56 27.00 9.37
N LEU A 7 -8.09 27.49 10.53
CA LEU A 7 -6.98 26.88 11.26
C LEU A 7 -7.32 25.45 11.73
N LEU A 8 -8.54 25.23 12.25
CA LEU A 8 -9.00 23.91 12.70
C LEU A 8 -9.11 22.92 11.53
N LEU A 9 -9.57 23.36 10.36
CA LEU A 9 -9.62 22.53 9.14
C LEU A 9 -8.21 22.15 8.64
N VAL A 10 -7.26 23.09 8.69
CA VAL A 10 -5.86 22.81 8.34
C VAL A 10 -5.23 21.81 9.32
N ILE A 11 -5.48 21.94 10.62
CA ILE A 11 -4.99 21.00 11.65
C ILE A 11 -5.55 19.58 11.44
N GLN A 12 -6.82 19.46 11.05
CA GLN A 12 -7.41 18.15 10.69
C GLN A 12 -6.76 17.52 9.47
N CYS A 13 -6.33 18.31 8.48
CA CYS A 13 -5.63 17.80 7.31
C CYS A 13 -4.17 17.37 7.62
N ILE A 14 -3.50 18.01 8.58
CA ILE A 14 -2.12 17.68 8.96
C ILE A 14 -2.04 16.31 9.67
N GLY A 15 -3.13 15.86 10.30
CA GLY A 15 -3.22 14.54 10.96
C GLY A 15 -3.24 13.33 10.02
N PHE A 16 -3.29 13.53 8.69
CA PHE A 16 -3.35 12.44 7.70
C PHE A 16 -2.01 12.18 7.00
N VAL A 17 -0.88 12.26 7.71
CA VAL A 17 0.31 11.52 7.28
C VAL A 17 0.03 10.04 7.57
N SER A 18 -0.73 9.39 6.67
CA SER A 18 -0.98 7.97 6.78
C SER A 18 0.32 7.23 6.49
N THR A 19 1.02 6.80 7.54
CA THR A 19 1.94 5.67 7.39
C THR A 19 1.07 4.49 6.94
N TYR A 20 1.43 3.91 5.81
CA TYR A 20 0.80 2.68 5.35
C TYR A 20 1.77 1.54 5.61
N GLN A 21 1.22 0.33 5.75
CA GLN A 21 1.95 -0.84 6.17
C GLN A 21 2.07 -1.84 5.01
N CYS A 22 3.03 -2.75 5.10
CA CYS A 22 3.18 -3.88 4.17
C CYS A 22 3.31 -5.19 4.94
N TYR A 23 2.98 -6.30 4.28
CA TYR A 23 3.39 -7.61 4.75
C TYR A 23 4.90 -7.81 4.49
N SER A 24 5.62 -8.32 5.48
CA SER A 24 7.03 -8.74 5.43
C SER A 24 7.13 -10.21 5.85
N CYS A 25 7.07 -11.10 4.86
CA CYS A 25 6.96 -12.54 5.08
C CYS A 25 7.48 -13.34 3.88
N ASN A 26 7.67 -14.64 4.07
CA ASN A 26 7.94 -15.57 2.99
C ASN A 26 7.12 -16.87 3.15
N SER A 27 6.81 -17.52 2.03
CA SER A 27 5.97 -18.73 2.00
C SER A 27 6.68 -19.98 2.54
N VAL A 28 7.98 -19.92 2.86
CA VAL A 28 8.75 -21.02 3.44
C VAL A 28 8.56 -21.05 4.96
N SER A 29 8.67 -19.90 5.63
CA SER A 29 8.44 -19.80 7.07
C SER A 29 6.96 -19.71 7.43
N THR A 30 6.16 -19.05 6.59
CA THR A 30 4.77 -18.72 6.88
C THR A 30 3.89 -19.08 5.68
N LEU A 31 3.24 -20.24 5.76
CA LEU A 31 2.46 -20.78 4.64
C LEU A 31 1.39 -19.81 4.13
N ALA A 32 0.73 -19.07 5.03
CA ALA A 32 -0.26 -18.05 4.71
C ALA A 32 0.30 -16.91 3.82
N CYS A 33 1.60 -16.64 3.87
CA CYS A 33 2.26 -15.66 3.00
C CYS A 33 2.16 -16.04 1.51
N GLY A 34 2.14 -17.34 1.23
CA GLY A 34 1.97 -17.90 -0.11
C GLY A 34 0.55 -17.85 -0.66
N ASP A 35 -0.46 -17.64 0.19
CA ASP A 35 -1.87 -17.68 -0.23
C ASP A 35 -2.21 -16.43 -1.07
N PRO A 36 -2.57 -16.60 -2.36
CA PRO A 36 -2.92 -15.48 -3.22
C PRO A 36 -4.35 -14.95 -2.98
N PHE A 37 -5.19 -15.69 -2.26
CA PHE A 37 -6.59 -15.37 -2.00
C PHE A 37 -6.83 -14.87 -0.57
N ASN A 38 -6.00 -15.28 0.39
CA ASN A 38 -6.21 -14.96 1.79
C ASN A 38 -4.94 -14.42 2.48
N ALA A 39 -4.72 -13.12 2.34
CA ALA A 39 -3.67 -12.41 3.06
C ALA A 39 -3.96 -12.19 4.55
N ASN A 40 -5.22 -12.29 4.96
CA ASN A 40 -5.63 -11.99 6.34
C ASN A 40 -5.17 -13.05 7.33
N SER A 41 -4.75 -14.21 6.84
CA SER A 41 -4.16 -15.29 7.63
C SER A 41 -2.67 -15.05 7.93
N ILE A 42 -2.07 -13.98 7.40
CA ILE A 42 -0.69 -13.60 7.72
C ILE A 42 -0.66 -12.99 9.13
N PRO A 43 0.21 -13.48 10.03
CA PRO A 43 0.29 -12.95 11.39
C PRO A 43 0.60 -11.45 11.40
N SER A 44 0.00 -10.70 12.34
CA SER A 44 0.26 -9.27 12.48
C SER A 44 1.72 -8.93 12.82
N THR A 45 2.48 -9.91 13.34
CA THR A 45 3.92 -9.78 13.58
C THR A 45 4.73 -9.66 12.29
N GLU A 46 4.14 -9.99 11.15
CA GLU A 46 4.72 -9.85 9.80
C GLU A 46 4.23 -8.59 9.10
N ILE A 47 3.67 -7.62 9.84
CA ILE A 47 3.27 -6.33 9.30
C ILE A 47 4.31 -5.29 9.72
N VAL A 48 4.83 -4.55 8.75
CA VAL A 48 5.84 -3.51 8.95
C VAL A 48 5.35 -2.18 8.43
N GLU A 49 5.76 -1.09 9.09
CA GLU A 49 5.52 0.27 8.61
C GLU A 49 6.42 0.58 7.41
N VAL A 50 5.90 1.34 6.46
CA VAL A 50 6.65 1.79 5.29
C VAL A 50 7.38 3.08 5.62
N GLY A 51 8.70 3.07 5.46
CA GLY A 51 9.56 4.22 5.65
C GLY A 51 9.55 5.21 4.47
N PRO A 52 10.33 6.31 4.59
CA PRO A 52 10.49 7.26 3.50
C PRO A 52 11.07 6.60 2.25
N ASN A 53 10.48 6.85 1.09
CA ASN A 53 10.89 6.28 -0.21
C ASN A 53 10.79 4.75 -0.30
N GLU A 54 9.97 4.13 0.55
CA GLU A 54 9.65 2.71 0.47
C GLU A 54 8.23 2.50 -0.07
N VAL A 55 8.01 1.30 -0.62
CA VAL A 55 6.74 0.80 -1.16
C VAL A 55 6.61 -0.68 -0.82
N CYS A 56 5.40 -1.23 -0.90
CA CYS A 56 5.22 -2.67 -0.71
C CYS A 56 5.65 -3.43 -1.96
N GLU A 57 6.34 -4.55 -1.75
CA GLU A 57 6.75 -5.51 -2.76
C GLU A 57 6.09 -6.87 -2.50
N LYS A 58 5.73 -7.55 -3.59
CA LYS A 58 5.41 -8.98 -3.62
C LYS A 58 6.18 -9.63 -4.76
N SER A 59 7.01 -10.60 -4.44
CA SER A 59 7.79 -11.37 -5.41
C SER A 59 7.43 -12.85 -5.36
N SER A 60 7.46 -13.52 -6.50
CA SER A 60 7.24 -14.95 -6.66
C SER A 60 8.36 -15.54 -7.51
N VAL A 61 9.06 -16.54 -6.99
CA VAL A 61 10.15 -17.25 -7.68
C VAL A 61 9.86 -18.74 -7.59
N ALA A 62 9.67 -19.41 -8.73
CA ALA A 62 9.37 -20.85 -8.78
C ALA A 62 8.20 -21.27 -7.85
N GLY A 63 7.20 -20.40 -7.68
CA GLY A 63 6.03 -20.62 -6.82
C GLY A 63 6.24 -20.27 -5.33
N LEU A 64 7.46 -19.92 -4.91
CA LEU A 64 7.71 -19.37 -3.57
C LEU A 64 7.41 -17.87 -3.56
N VAL A 65 6.62 -17.43 -2.59
CA VAL A 65 6.17 -16.04 -2.46
C VAL A 65 6.91 -15.35 -1.33
N THR A 66 7.41 -14.16 -1.60
CA THR A 66 7.98 -13.25 -0.61
C THR A 66 7.24 -11.92 -0.69
N ARG A 67 6.95 -11.33 0.46
CA ARG A 67 6.35 -9.99 0.61
C ARG A 67 7.30 -9.17 1.45
N ASN A 68 7.58 -7.92 1.08
CA ASN A 68 8.43 -7.05 1.87
C ASN A 68 8.16 -5.57 1.59
N VAL A 69 8.89 -4.69 2.28
CA VAL A 69 9.14 -3.33 1.84
C VAL A 69 10.31 -3.30 0.86
N ALA A 70 10.22 -2.43 -0.14
CA ALA A 70 11.28 -2.17 -1.11
C ALA A 70 11.41 -0.68 -1.36
N THR A 71 12.60 -0.24 -1.77
CA THR A 71 12.79 1.15 -2.18
C THR A 71 12.04 1.44 -3.47
N THR A 72 11.61 2.70 -3.65
CA THR A 72 11.04 3.18 -4.93
C THR A 72 11.99 2.99 -6.11
N ILE A 73 13.31 2.96 -5.85
CA ILE A 73 14.37 2.66 -6.83
C ILE A 73 14.28 1.18 -7.28
N THR A 74 14.13 0.25 -6.35
CA THR A 74 13.93 -1.17 -6.71
C THR A 74 12.66 -1.37 -7.55
N CYS A 75 11.65 -0.55 -7.31
CA CYS A 75 10.36 -0.55 -8.02
C CYS A 75 10.29 0.39 -9.24
N ILE A 76 11.42 0.75 -9.88
CA ILE A 76 11.52 1.78 -10.93
C ILE A 76 10.62 1.60 -12.17
N ALA A 77 10.11 0.41 -12.51
CA ALA A 77 9.07 0.36 -13.55
C ALA A 77 7.70 0.19 -12.93
N GLY A 78 7.06 1.35 -12.74
CA GLY A 78 5.67 1.46 -12.31
C GLY A 78 5.49 1.04 -10.85
N VAL A 79 5.56 2.00 -9.94
CA VAL A 79 4.83 1.88 -8.67
C VAL A 79 3.37 1.58 -9.04
N ASN A 80 2.83 0.44 -8.58
CA ASN A 80 1.57 -0.18 -9.04
C ASN A 80 1.66 -0.98 -10.34
N GLY A 81 2.68 -1.81 -10.48
CA GLY A 81 2.86 -2.70 -11.62
C GLY A 81 3.54 -4.01 -11.24
N CYS A 82 3.41 -5.01 -12.10
CA CYS A 82 4.11 -6.29 -11.99
C CYS A 82 5.06 -6.46 -13.17
N LYS A 83 6.28 -6.90 -12.88
CA LYS A 83 7.27 -7.34 -13.86
C LYS A 83 7.37 -8.84 -13.83
N LYS A 84 7.57 -9.42 -15.01
CA LYS A 84 7.92 -10.83 -15.15
C LYS A 84 9.29 -10.93 -15.81
N ALA A 85 10.12 -11.81 -15.30
CA ALA A 85 11.38 -12.20 -15.90
C ALA A 85 11.49 -13.72 -15.80
N SER A 86 12.16 -14.34 -16.77
CA SER A 86 12.37 -15.79 -16.75
C SER A 86 13.86 -16.14 -16.88
N PRO A 87 14.72 -15.71 -15.94
CA PRO A 87 16.14 -16.07 -15.97
C PRO A 87 16.30 -17.59 -15.89
N LEU A 88 17.07 -18.17 -16.81
CA LEU A 88 17.32 -19.61 -16.87
C LEU A 88 16.04 -20.47 -16.93
N GLY A 89 14.94 -19.92 -17.47
CA GLY A 89 13.65 -20.60 -17.58
C GLY A 89 12.83 -20.65 -16.28
N ILE A 90 13.25 -19.95 -15.22
CA ILE A 90 12.53 -19.87 -13.95
C ILE A 90 11.70 -18.61 -13.95
N ASP A 91 10.37 -18.73 -13.83
CA ASP A 91 9.49 -17.58 -13.75
C ASP A 91 9.66 -16.83 -12.43
N VAL A 92 10.00 -15.55 -12.57
CA VAL A 92 10.12 -14.55 -11.52
C VAL A 92 9.08 -13.47 -11.78
N VAL A 93 8.18 -13.25 -10.83
CA VAL A 93 7.17 -12.18 -10.89
C VAL A 93 7.38 -11.26 -9.71
N THR A 94 7.59 -9.97 -9.94
CA THR A 94 7.76 -8.95 -8.89
C THR A 94 6.74 -7.84 -9.10
N CYS A 95 5.93 -7.57 -8.09
CA CYS A 95 4.91 -6.54 -8.09
C CYS A 95 5.19 -5.52 -6.99
N CYS A 96 4.99 -4.24 -7.30
CA CYS A 96 5.11 -3.16 -6.32
C CYS A 96 3.81 -2.36 -6.21
N CYS A 97 3.48 -1.87 -5.02
CA CYS A 97 2.28 -1.05 -4.79
C CYS A 97 2.47 -0.09 -3.60
N ASN A 98 1.66 0.97 -3.54
CA ASN A 98 1.81 2.06 -2.58
C ASN A 98 0.53 2.37 -1.77
N SER A 99 -0.12 1.33 -1.26
CA SER A 99 -1.27 1.47 -0.36
C SER A 99 -1.19 0.48 0.81
N ASN A 100 -2.03 0.70 1.83
CA ASN A 100 -1.99 -0.11 3.05
C ASN A 100 -2.22 -1.58 2.76
N LEU A 101 -1.26 -2.42 3.15
CA LEU A 101 -1.27 -3.88 3.01
C LEU A 101 -1.50 -4.35 1.56
N CYS A 102 -1.09 -3.52 0.59
CA CYS A 102 -1.42 -3.75 -0.82
C CYS A 102 -0.70 -4.96 -1.43
N ASN A 103 0.40 -5.42 -0.83
CA ASN A 103 1.05 -6.68 -1.21
C ASN A 103 0.33 -7.92 -0.66
N GLY A 104 -0.86 -7.75 -0.06
CA GLY A 104 -1.75 -8.78 0.44
C GLY A 104 -2.42 -9.63 -0.65
N VAL A 105 -3.21 -8.98 -1.51
CA VAL A 105 -4.16 -9.59 -2.44
C VAL A 105 -3.90 -9.04 -3.85
N PRO A 106 -4.14 -9.77 -4.96
CA PRO A 106 -4.12 -9.19 -6.30
C PRO A 106 -4.95 -7.91 -6.34
N ALA A 107 -4.34 -6.84 -6.86
CA ALA A 107 -4.81 -5.47 -6.76
C ALA A 107 -6.28 -5.31 -7.18
N THR A 108 -7.20 -5.37 -6.23
CA THR A 108 -8.56 -4.87 -6.43
C THR A 108 -8.56 -3.46 -5.87
N GLN A 109 -8.56 -2.48 -6.76
CA GLN A 109 -8.61 -1.05 -6.43
C GLN A 109 -9.72 -0.79 -5.40
N GLN A 110 -9.36 -0.39 -4.18
CA GLN A 110 -10.35 0.01 -3.19
C GLN A 110 -10.09 1.42 -2.65
N LYS A 111 -10.95 2.33 -3.11
CA LYS A 111 -11.66 3.37 -2.33
C LYS A 111 -10.82 4.48 -1.69
N THR A 112 -10.10 5.25 -2.49
CA THR A 112 -9.69 6.62 -2.12
C THR A 112 -10.79 7.66 -2.42
N LEU A 113 -11.81 7.31 -3.21
CA LEU A 113 -12.80 8.27 -3.73
C LEU A 113 -13.72 8.91 -2.68
N LEU A 114 -14.02 8.19 -1.58
CA LEU A 114 -15.01 8.62 -0.57
C LEU A 114 -14.49 9.78 0.29
N PHE A 115 -13.19 9.83 0.56
CA PHE A 115 -12.59 10.85 1.44
C PHE A 115 -12.42 12.20 0.75
N THR A 116 -12.05 12.19 -0.53
CA THR A 116 -11.93 13.41 -1.36
C THR A 116 -13.28 14.10 -1.55
N ILE A 117 -14.35 13.32 -1.73
CA ILE A 117 -15.71 13.86 -1.85
C ILE A 117 -16.14 14.54 -0.55
N LEU A 118 -15.82 13.95 0.61
CA LEU A 118 -16.19 14.53 1.91
C LEU A 118 -15.50 15.88 2.17
N CYS A 119 -14.21 15.99 1.85
CA CYS A 119 -13.46 17.26 1.96
C CYS A 119 -13.91 18.32 0.96
N ALA A 120 -14.31 17.93 -0.26
CA ALA A 120 -14.84 18.88 -1.24
C ALA A 120 -16.20 19.45 -0.82
N ILE A 121 -17.07 18.63 -0.23
CA ILE A 121 -18.39 19.06 0.27
C ILE A 121 -18.24 20.04 1.43
N THR A 122 -17.32 19.81 2.38
CA THR A 122 -17.13 20.72 3.52
C THR A 122 -16.54 22.07 3.10
N MET A 123 -15.66 22.11 2.10
CA MET A 123 -15.15 23.36 1.53
C MET A 123 -16.21 24.13 0.73
N LEU A 124 -17.08 23.44 -0.01
CA LEU A 124 -18.21 24.07 -0.69
C LEU A 124 -19.19 24.68 0.31
N VAL A 125 -19.55 23.96 1.38
CA VAL A 125 -20.43 24.50 2.43
C VAL A 125 -19.82 25.75 3.08
N TYR A 126 -18.52 25.75 3.38
CA TYR A 126 -17.85 26.93 3.96
C TYR A 126 -17.85 28.16 3.04
N HIS A 127 -17.89 27.99 1.71
CA HIS A 127 -17.88 29.13 0.79
C HIS A 127 -19.23 29.86 0.71
N TRP A 128 -20.32 29.19 1.10
CA TRP A 128 -21.70 29.70 1.01
C TRP A 128 -22.25 30.24 2.35
N PHE A 129 -21.52 30.08 3.47
CA PHE A 129 -21.86 30.60 4.80
C PHE A 129 -20.79 31.59 5.31
#